data_AF-A0A238YW61-F1
#
_entry.id   AF-A0A238YW61-F1
#
_cell.length_a   1.000
_cell.length_b   1.000
_cell.length_c   1.000
_cell.angle_alpha   90.00
_cell.angle_beta   90.00
_cell.angle_gamma   90.00
#
_symmetry.space_group_name_H-M   'P 1'
#
loop_
_entity.id
_entity.type
_entity.pdbx_description
1 polymer ?
#
loop_
_entity_poly.entity_id
_entity_poly.type
_entity_poly.pdbx_seq_one_letter_code
_entity_poly.pdbx_strand_id
1 'polypeptide(L)'
;MKNAFKNWWLILLRGIILIVLGLYVLGNPIDALVALALYIGISLSITGIFEIGVALSLKSVNDNWGWNLAGGIIDLLFAIVLVSNPAITAAVIPFIVGFWMMISGVIVFVNSLAIRKTEVPVWWLGLISGILTVIIGYFITSNIFVGAIAITVWIGIGFLIAGIVNALLSFRLKNIDKKVN
;
A
#
# COMPACT_ATOMS: atom_id res chain seq x y z
N MET A 1 9.43 22.05 17.38
CA MET A 1 10.58 21.13 17.58
C MET A 1 10.75 20.63 19.02
N LYS A 2 10.57 21.44 20.08
CA LYS A 2 10.65 20.97 21.49
C LYS A 2 9.75 19.76 21.83
N ASN A 3 8.55 19.64 21.24
CA ASN A 3 7.63 18.52 21.49
C ASN A 3 8.13 17.16 20.98
N ALA A 4 8.98 17.14 19.94
CA ALA A 4 9.51 15.89 19.39
C ALA A 4 10.51 15.22 20.35
N PHE A 5 11.23 16.02 21.15
CA PHE A 5 12.17 15.53 22.14
C PHE A 5 11.45 14.89 23.32
N LYS A 6 10.38 15.48 23.84
CA LYS A 6 9.58 14.91 24.93
C LYS A 6 8.82 13.63 24.53
N ASN A 7 8.45 13.51 23.26
CA ASN A 7 7.62 12.41 22.74
C ASN A 7 8.44 11.25 22.15
N TRP A 8 9.75 11.15 22.44
CA TRP A 8 10.61 10.07 21.94
C TRP A 8 10.03 8.67 22.19
N TRP A 9 9.35 8.49 23.33
CA TRP A 9 8.74 7.22 23.74
C TRP A 9 7.56 6.81 22.85
N LEU A 10 6.79 7.77 22.30
CA LEU A 10 5.70 7.48 21.35
C LEU A 10 6.24 6.93 20.03
N ILE A 11 7.38 7.46 19.58
CA ILE A 11 8.05 7.00 18.35
C ILE A 11 8.64 5.60 18.57
N LEU A 12 9.20 5.33 19.75
CA LEU A 12 9.67 3.99 20.11
C LEU A 12 8.52 2.98 20.14
N LEU A 13 7.41 3.32 20.81
CA LEU A 13 6.22 2.49 20.89
C LEU A 13 5.67 2.17 19.49
N ARG A 14 5.53 3.18 18.63
CA ARG A 14 5.16 3.00 17.22
C ARG A 14 6.11 2.05 16.50
N GLY A 15 7.42 2.20 16.71
CA GLY A 15 8.43 1.33 16.12
C GLY A 15 8.25 -0.13 16.54
N ILE A 16 8.04 -0.39 17.83
CA ILE A 16 7.81 -1.74 18.36
C ILE A 16 6.52 -2.34 17.78
N ILE A 17 5.43 -1.57 17.75
CA ILE A 17 4.15 -2.02 17.17
C ILE A 17 4.35 -2.44 15.71
N LEU A 18 5.03 -1.62 14.91
CA LEU A 18 5.30 -1.93 13.50
C LEU A 18 6.17 -3.18 13.33
N ILE A 19 7.17 -3.41 14.19
CA ILE A 19 7.99 -4.64 14.15
C ILE A 19 7.12 -5.87 14.43
N VAL A 20 6.31 -5.82 15.50
CA VAL A 20 5.43 -6.93 15.87
C VAL A 20 4.40 -7.22 14.77
N LEU A 21 3.80 -6.17 14.20
CA LEU A 21 2.88 -6.31 13.07
C LEU A 21 3.58 -6.88 11.83
N GLY A 22 4.80 -6.43 11.53
CA GLY A 22 5.59 -6.96 10.42
C GLY A 22 5.85 -8.45 10.57
N LEU A 23 6.26 -8.91 11.76
CA LEU A 23 6.44 -10.33 12.06
C LEU A 23 5.14 -11.13 11.95
N TYR A 24 4.03 -10.57 12.48
CA TYR A 24 2.72 -11.22 12.40
C TYR A 24 2.24 -11.39 10.95
N VAL A 25 2.40 -10.36 10.12
CA VAL A 25 2.03 -10.38 8.70
C VAL A 25 2.83 -11.43 7.93
N LEU A 26 4.14 -11.54 8.20
CA LEU A 26 4.99 -12.55 7.56
C LEU A 26 4.65 -13.97 8.02
N GLY A 27 4.26 -14.14 9.28
CA GLY A 27 3.85 -15.44 9.83
C GLY A 27 2.46 -15.90 9.35
N ASN A 28 1.56 -14.95 9.05
CA ASN A 28 0.15 -15.23 8.75
C ASN A 28 -0.30 -14.49 7.47
N PRO A 29 0.17 -14.90 6.28
CA PRO A 29 -0.06 -14.16 5.04
C PRO A 29 -1.55 -14.05 4.66
N ILE A 30 -2.33 -15.11 4.87
CA ILE A 30 -3.77 -15.11 4.54
C ILE A 30 -4.53 -14.12 5.44
N ASP A 31 -4.31 -14.19 6.75
CA ASP A 31 -4.96 -13.29 7.72
C ASP A 31 -4.58 -11.83 7.46
N ALA A 32 -3.32 -11.58 7.11
CA ALA A 32 -2.86 -10.24 6.75
C ALA A 32 -3.56 -9.68 5.51
N LEU A 33 -3.88 -10.52 4.52
CA LEU A 33 -4.64 -10.12 3.35
C LEU A 33 -6.11 -9.86 3.65
N VAL A 34 -6.71 -10.67 4.52
CA VAL A 34 -8.07 -10.43 5.01
C VAL A 34 -8.13 -9.11 5.78
N ALA A 35 -7.15 -8.85 6.66
CA ALA A 35 -7.03 -7.59 7.38
C ALA A 35 -6.86 -6.40 6.42
N LEU A 36 -6.06 -6.56 5.35
CA LEU A 36 -5.91 -5.54 4.31
C LEU A 36 -7.23 -5.29 3.56
N ALA A 37 -7.97 -6.33 3.19
CA ALA A 37 -9.27 -6.20 2.55
C ALA A 37 -10.27 -5.44 3.43
N LEU A 38 -10.32 -5.78 4.73
CA LEU A 38 -11.15 -5.08 5.71
C LEU A 38 -10.72 -3.62 5.88
N TYR A 39 -9.42 -3.36 5.98
CA TYR A 39 -8.89 -2.01 6.06
C TYR A 39 -9.31 -1.15 4.85
N ILE A 40 -9.18 -1.69 3.63
CA ILE A 40 -9.60 -1.01 2.40
C ILE A 40 -11.12 -0.80 2.42
N GLY A 41 -11.91 -1.82 2.75
CA GLY A 41 -13.37 -1.71 2.78
C GLY A 41 -13.88 -0.67 3.80
N ILE A 42 -13.30 -0.63 4.99
CA ILE A 42 -13.62 0.39 6.00
C ILE A 42 -13.19 1.78 5.52
N SER A 43 -12.00 1.90 4.93
CA SER A 43 -11.50 3.17 4.40
C SER A 43 -12.41 3.71 3.29
N LEU A 44 -12.81 2.86 2.33
CA LEU A 44 -13.75 3.22 1.26
C LEU A 44 -15.13 3.57 1.81
N SER A 45 -15.58 2.90 2.88
CA SER A 45 -16.83 3.28 3.55
C SER A 45 -16.77 4.71 4.07
N ILE A 46 -15.67 5.05 4.76
CA ILE A 46 -15.46 6.38 5.32
C ILE A 46 -15.36 7.40 4.19
N THR A 47 -14.49 7.18 3.21
CA THR A 47 -14.31 8.07 2.06
C THR A 47 -15.62 8.29 1.31
N GLY A 48 -16.36 7.23 1.00
CA GLY A 48 -17.63 7.34 0.28
C GLY A 48 -18.69 8.14 1.04
N ILE A 49 -18.81 7.95 2.36
CA ILE A 49 -19.72 8.77 3.20
C ILE A 49 -19.31 10.25 3.15
N PHE A 50 -18.01 10.55 3.28
CA PHE A 50 -17.52 11.92 3.23
C PHE A 50 -17.71 12.55 1.85
N GLU A 51 -17.40 11.86 0.76
CA GLU A 51 -17.56 12.37 -0.60
C GLU A 51 -19.03 12.68 -0.91
N ILE A 52 -19.96 11.80 -0.51
CA ILE A 52 -21.40 12.06 -0.64
C ILE A 52 -21.78 13.30 0.17
N GLY A 53 -21.33 13.40 1.43
CA GLY A 53 -21.60 14.55 2.28
C GLY A 53 -21.10 15.87 1.67
N VAL A 54 -19.88 15.87 1.13
CA VAL A 54 -19.28 17.03 0.45
C VAL A 54 -20.02 17.37 -0.84
N ALA A 55 -20.37 16.36 -1.65
CA ALA A 55 -21.10 16.55 -2.90
C ALA A 55 -22.47 17.21 -2.66
N LEU A 56 -23.19 16.79 -1.62
CA LEU A 56 -24.47 17.37 -1.25
C LEU A 56 -24.31 18.78 -0.67
N SER A 57 -23.28 19.02 0.15
CA SER A 57 -23.04 20.31 0.81
C SER A 57 -22.56 21.40 -0.15
N LEU A 58 -21.78 21.04 -1.17
CA LEU A 58 -21.20 21.99 -2.14
C LEU A 58 -21.93 22.00 -3.48
N LYS A 59 -23.12 21.39 -3.57
CA LYS A 59 -23.90 21.28 -4.82
C LYS A 59 -24.16 22.62 -5.52
N SER A 60 -24.32 23.70 -4.76
CA SER A 60 -24.57 25.05 -5.32
C SER A 60 -23.31 25.81 -5.75
N VAL A 61 -22.12 25.32 -5.35
CA VAL A 61 -20.84 26.02 -5.56
C VAL A 61 -19.90 25.25 -6.49
N ASN A 62 -20.04 23.92 -6.54
CA ASN A 62 -19.19 23.04 -7.34
C ASN A 62 -19.98 22.44 -8.50
N ASP A 63 -19.66 22.81 -9.73
CA ASP A 63 -20.30 22.28 -10.94
C ASP A 63 -20.08 20.76 -11.11
N ASN A 64 -19.03 20.21 -10.52
CA ASN A 64 -18.71 18.78 -10.55
C ASN A 64 -19.33 17.97 -9.41
N TRP A 65 -20.28 18.52 -8.65
CA TRP A 65 -20.90 17.83 -7.50
C TRP A 65 -21.49 16.46 -7.87
N GLY A 66 -22.03 16.30 -9.08
CA GLY A 66 -22.60 15.03 -9.54
C GLY A 66 -21.55 13.91 -9.67
N TRP A 67 -20.32 14.26 -10.09
CA TRP A 67 -19.21 13.30 -10.16
C TRP A 67 -18.73 12.87 -8.78
N ASN A 68 -18.66 13.81 -7.83
CA ASN A 68 -18.30 13.48 -6.45
C ASN A 68 -19.37 12.60 -5.77
N LEU A 69 -20.65 12.85 -6.06
CA LEU A 69 -21.74 11.99 -5.58
C LEU A 69 -21.63 10.57 -6.15
N ALA A 70 -21.37 10.46 -7.46
CA ALA A 70 -21.19 9.17 -8.11
C ALA A 70 -19.96 8.42 -7.57
N GLY A 71 -18.84 9.12 -7.39
CA GLY A 71 -17.62 8.58 -6.78
C GLY A 71 -17.89 7.99 -5.40
N GLY A 72 -18.50 8.77 -4.50
CA GLY A 72 -18.79 8.31 -3.15
C GLY A 72 -19.79 7.14 -3.08
N ILE A 73 -20.77 7.07 -4.01
CA ILE A 73 -21.66 5.91 -4.13
C ILE A 73 -20.89 4.67 -4.59
N ILE A 74 -20.02 4.81 -5.60
CA ILE A 74 -19.19 3.71 -6.10
C ILE A 74 -18.29 3.19 -4.98
N ASP A 75 -17.65 4.07 -4.23
CA ASP A 75 -16.81 3.73 -3.08
C ASP A 75 -17.59 2.93 -2.02
N LEU A 76 -18.82 3.34 -1.70
CA LEU A 76 -19.66 2.59 -0.76
C LEU A 76 -20.06 1.20 -1.30
N LEU A 77 -20.38 1.09 -2.59
CA LEU A 77 -20.70 -0.20 -3.20
C LEU A 77 -19.50 -1.14 -3.13
N PHE A 78 -18.31 -0.66 -3.48
CA PHE A 78 -17.08 -1.43 -3.31
C PHE A 78 -16.87 -1.80 -1.85
N ALA A 79 -16.98 -0.85 -0.93
CA ALA A 79 -16.81 -1.11 0.49
C ALA A 79 -17.73 -2.22 1.01
N ILE A 80 -19.02 -2.20 0.63
CA ILE A 80 -19.98 -3.24 0.99
C ILE A 80 -19.50 -4.60 0.47
N VAL A 81 -19.08 -4.68 -0.79
CA VAL A 81 -18.55 -5.92 -1.37
C VAL A 81 -17.32 -6.41 -0.62
N LEU A 82 -16.37 -5.50 -0.32
CA LEU A 82 -15.13 -5.80 0.39
C LEU A 82 -15.36 -6.32 1.82
N VAL A 83 -16.33 -5.74 2.54
CA VAL A 83 -16.61 -6.07 3.95
C VAL A 83 -17.55 -7.27 4.07
N SER A 84 -18.44 -7.51 3.10
CA SER A 84 -19.42 -8.61 3.16
C SER A 84 -18.78 -9.98 3.10
N ASN A 85 -17.71 -10.14 2.31
CA ASN A 85 -16.94 -11.39 2.29
C ASN A 85 -15.44 -11.12 2.18
N PRO A 86 -14.78 -10.80 3.31
CA PRO A 86 -13.38 -10.41 3.33
C PRO A 86 -12.44 -11.50 2.80
N ALA A 87 -12.81 -12.78 2.95
CA ALA A 87 -12.01 -13.90 2.45
C ALA A 87 -12.02 -13.97 0.92
N ILE A 88 -13.18 -13.81 0.30
CA ILE A 88 -13.30 -13.75 -1.17
C ILE A 88 -12.64 -12.47 -1.70
N THR A 89 -12.84 -11.34 -1.03
CA THR A 89 -12.21 -10.08 -1.43
C THR A 89 -10.69 -10.14 -1.34
N ALA A 90 -10.15 -10.74 -0.28
CA ALA A 90 -8.72 -10.98 -0.13
C ALA A 90 -8.15 -11.78 -1.32
N ALA A 91 -8.91 -12.70 -1.89
CA ALA A 91 -8.52 -13.44 -3.09
C ALA A 91 -8.37 -12.57 -4.35
N VAL A 92 -9.12 -11.47 -4.43
CA VAL A 92 -9.13 -10.57 -5.58
C VAL A 92 -7.91 -9.64 -5.56
N ILE A 93 -7.39 -9.29 -4.39
CA ILE A 93 -6.26 -8.36 -4.25
C ILE A 93 -5.02 -8.84 -5.03
N PRO A 94 -4.56 -10.10 -4.89
CA PRO A 94 -3.49 -10.63 -5.73
C PRO A 94 -3.75 -10.51 -7.23
N PHE A 95 -4.99 -10.74 -7.67
CA PHE A 95 -5.32 -10.64 -9.09
C PHE A 95 -5.12 -9.21 -9.62
N ILE A 96 -5.62 -8.21 -8.88
CA ILE A 96 -5.46 -6.80 -9.24
C ILE A 96 -3.99 -6.41 -9.26
N VAL A 97 -3.24 -6.76 -8.20
CA VAL A 97 -1.81 -6.42 -8.09
C VAL A 97 -0.99 -7.10 -9.18
N GLY A 98 -1.21 -8.41 -9.41
CA GLY A 98 -0.49 -9.16 -10.43
C GLY A 98 -0.78 -8.64 -11.84
N PHE A 99 -2.03 -8.30 -12.15
CA PHE A 99 -2.39 -7.70 -13.43
C PHE A 99 -1.75 -6.32 -13.61
N TRP A 100 -1.77 -5.49 -12.57
CA TRP A 100 -1.08 -4.20 -12.59
C TRP A 100 0.43 -4.37 -12.81
N MET A 101 1.08 -5.33 -12.13
CA MET A 101 2.49 -5.66 -12.33
C MET A 101 2.77 -6.11 -13.76
N MET A 102 1.89 -6.90 -14.39
CA MET A 102 2.04 -7.29 -15.79
C MET A 102 2.02 -6.07 -16.71
N ILE A 103 1.05 -5.16 -16.53
CA ILE A 103 1.00 -3.91 -17.31
C ILE A 103 2.26 -3.07 -17.09
N SER A 104 2.67 -2.87 -15.83
CA SER A 104 3.89 -2.12 -15.50
C SER A 104 5.15 -2.76 -16.10
N GLY A 105 5.25 -4.08 -16.07
CA GLY A 105 6.37 -4.82 -16.68
C GLY A 105 6.44 -4.63 -18.19
N VAL A 106 5.28 -4.65 -18.88
CA VAL A 106 5.20 -4.34 -20.32
C VAL A 106 5.64 -2.90 -20.59
N ILE A 107 5.20 -1.93 -19.78
CA ILE A 107 5.61 -0.53 -19.94
C ILE A 107 7.14 -0.39 -19.77
N VAL A 108 7.72 -0.99 -18.73
CA VAL A 108 9.18 -0.98 -18.49
C VAL A 108 9.94 -1.62 -19.64
N PHE A 109 9.45 -2.74 -20.15
CA PHE A 109 10.02 -3.42 -21.31
C PHE A 109 10.03 -2.51 -22.55
N VAL A 110 8.89 -1.90 -22.89
CA VAL A 110 8.76 -1.00 -24.05
C VAL A 110 9.66 0.23 -23.90
N ASN A 111 9.69 0.85 -22.70
CA ASN A 111 10.54 2.00 -22.43
C ASN A 111 12.03 1.66 -22.56
N SER A 112 12.42 0.45 -22.19
CA SER A 112 13.82 -0.01 -22.30
C SER A 112 14.27 -0.16 -23.76
N LEU A 113 13.36 -0.54 -24.66
CA LEU A 113 13.62 -0.54 -26.10
C LEU A 113 13.79 0.88 -26.65
N ALA A 114 13.08 1.87 -26.10
CA ALA A 114 13.27 3.27 -26.49
C ALA A 114 14.63 3.80 -26.00
N ILE A 115 15.04 3.47 -24.78
CA ILE A 115 16.33 3.89 -24.19
C ILE A 115 17.52 3.26 -24.91
N ARG A 116 17.36 2.08 -25.54
CA ARG A 116 18.41 1.46 -26.37
C ARG A 116 18.98 2.39 -27.45
N LYS A 117 18.20 3.36 -27.93
CA LYS A 117 18.63 4.34 -28.94
C LYS A 117 19.45 5.50 -28.37
N THR A 118 19.66 5.54 -27.06
CA THR A 118 20.44 6.57 -26.35
C THR A 118 21.80 6.03 -25.91
N GLU A 119 22.73 6.90 -25.50
CA GLU A 119 24.08 6.53 -25.03
C GLU A 119 24.09 5.84 -23.65
N VAL A 120 22.93 5.49 -23.08
CA VAL A 120 22.84 4.87 -21.76
C VAL A 120 23.13 3.36 -21.85
N PRO A 121 24.23 2.85 -21.26
CA PRO A 121 24.68 1.47 -21.46
C PRO A 121 23.84 0.41 -20.71
N VAL A 122 22.96 0.84 -19.81
CA VAL A 122 22.18 -0.05 -18.91
C VAL A 122 20.79 -0.43 -19.45
N TRP A 123 20.48 -0.14 -20.72
CA TRP A 123 19.15 -0.39 -21.33
C TRP A 123 18.68 -1.85 -21.24
N TRP A 124 19.61 -2.81 -21.30
CA TRP A 124 19.31 -4.25 -21.26
C TRP A 124 18.80 -4.70 -19.88
N LEU A 125 19.21 -4.04 -18.80
CA LEU A 125 18.69 -4.31 -17.45
C LEU A 125 17.20 -4.01 -17.37
N GLY A 126 16.74 -2.96 -18.06
CA GLY A 126 15.33 -2.62 -18.13
C GLY A 126 14.49 -3.64 -18.90
N LEU A 127 15.06 -4.28 -19.92
CA LEU A 127 14.37 -5.38 -20.62
C LEU A 127 14.19 -6.60 -19.72
N ILE A 128 15.26 -7.00 -19.03
CA ILE A 128 15.23 -8.13 -18.11
C ILE A 128 14.26 -7.85 -16.96
N SER A 129 14.31 -6.66 -16.36
CA SER A 129 13.40 -6.29 -15.27
C SER A 129 11.95 -6.24 -15.73
N GLY A 130 11.67 -5.73 -16.94
CA GLY A 130 10.34 -5.73 -17.53
C GLY A 130 9.78 -7.15 -17.70
N ILE A 131 10.56 -8.05 -18.32
CA ILE A 131 10.19 -9.46 -18.52
C ILE A 131 9.96 -10.15 -17.16
N LEU A 132 10.89 -10.00 -16.22
CA LEU A 132 10.76 -10.58 -14.88
C LEU A 132 9.50 -10.07 -14.18
N THR A 133 9.20 -8.78 -14.28
CA THR A 133 8.01 -8.19 -13.66
C THR A 133 6.73 -8.77 -14.25
N VAL A 134 6.66 -8.98 -15.57
CA VAL A 134 5.52 -9.66 -16.22
C VAL A 134 5.36 -11.09 -15.72
N ILE A 135 6.46 -11.84 -15.65
CA ILE A 135 6.45 -13.23 -15.18
C ILE A 135 6.00 -13.30 -13.71
N ILE A 136 6.52 -12.43 -12.85
CA ILE A 136 6.11 -12.34 -11.44
C ILE A 136 4.62 -12.01 -11.35
N GLY A 137 4.15 -11.02 -12.11
CA GLY A 137 2.74 -10.65 -12.15
C GLY A 137 1.85 -11.83 -12.56
N TYR A 138 2.26 -12.60 -13.57
CA TYR A 138 1.57 -13.81 -13.99
C TYR A 138 1.51 -14.89 -12.91
N PHE A 139 2.60 -15.13 -12.17
CA PHE A 139 2.59 -16.10 -11.07
C PHE A 139 1.69 -15.66 -9.91
N ILE A 140 1.67 -14.36 -9.62
CA ILE A 140 0.80 -13.77 -8.60
C ILE A 140 -0.69 -13.93 -8.98
N THR A 141 -1.05 -13.72 -10.24
CA THR A 141 -2.45 -13.87 -10.70
C THR A 141 -2.88 -15.33 -10.83
N SER A 142 -1.98 -16.23 -11.20
CA SER A 142 -2.29 -17.63 -11.45
C SER A 142 -2.49 -18.45 -10.18
N ASN A 143 -1.94 -18.00 -9.05
CA ASN A 143 -2.05 -18.72 -7.79
C ASN A 143 -2.28 -17.75 -6.62
N ILE A 144 -3.46 -17.83 -6.03
CA ILE A 144 -3.87 -17.02 -4.88
C ILE A 144 -2.89 -17.11 -3.70
N PHE A 145 -2.30 -18.28 -3.43
CA PHE A 145 -1.39 -18.49 -2.32
C PHE A 145 -0.04 -17.82 -2.59
N VAL A 146 0.48 -17.94 -3.82
CA VAL A 146 1.71 -17.24 -4.24
C VAL A 146 1.51 -15.74 -4.20
N GLY A 147 0.40 -15.27 -4.75
CA GLY A 147 0.06 -13.86 -4.72
C GLY A 147 -0.14 -13.32 -3.31
N ALA A 148 -0.71 -14.14 -2.41
CA ALA A 148 -0.84 -13.79 -1.01
C ALA A 148 0.51 -13.57 -0.34
N ILE A 149 1.40 -14.56 -0.46
CA ILE A 149 2.77 -14.48 0.07
C ILE A 149 3.52 -13.30 -0.54
N ALA A 150 3.44 -13.09 -1.85
CA ALA A 150 4.15 -12.01 -2.51
C ALA A 150 3.79 -10.66 -1.90
N ILE A 151 2.49 -10.35 -1.82
CA ILE A 151 2.01 -9.07 -1.29
C ILE A 151 2.37 -8.92 0.19
N THR A 152 2.16 -9.96 1.00
CA THR A 152 2.38 -9.87 2.46
C THR A 152 3.85 -9.81 2.81
N VAL A 153 4.73 -10.42 2.02
CA VAL A 153 6.17 -10.28 2.17
C VAL A 153 6.59 -8.82 1.97
N TRP A 154 6.11 -8.16 0.92
CA TRP A 154 6.41 -6.73 0.70
C TRP A 154 5.88 -5.85 1.83
N ILE A 155 4.65 -6.07 2.28
CA ILE A 155 4.03 -5.32 3.39
C ILE A 155 4.79 -5.57 4.70
N GLY A 156 5.06 -6.83 5.03
CA GLY A 156 5.75 -7.24 6.24
C GLY A 156 7.16 -6.69 6.31
N ILE A 157 7.93 -6.79 5.22
CA ILE A 157 9.26 -6.15 5.12
C ILE A 157 9.14 -4.63 5.30
N GLY A 158 8.15 -3.99 4.68
CA GLY A 158 7.89 -2.56 4.84
C GLY A 158 7.64 -2.16 6.30
N PHE A 159 6.82 -2.93 7.02
CA PHE A 159 6.57 -2.73 8.45
C PHE A 159 7.81 -2.96 9.32
N LEU A 160 8.60 -3.99 9.02
CA LEU A 160 9.86 -4.23 9.74
C LEU A 160 10.85 -3.08 9.54
N ILE A 161 11.06 -2.63 8.30
CA ILE A 161 11.94 -1.51 7.98
C ILE A 161 11.45 -0.24 8.69
N ALA A 162 10.17 0.10 8.53
CA ALA A 162 9.59 1.28 9.18
C ALA A 162 9.71 1.19 10.71
N GLY A 163 9.45 0.03 11.29
CA GLY A 163 9.55 -0.20 12.72
C GLY A 163 10.98 -0.04 13.25
N ILE A 164 11.96 -0.63 12.58
CA ILE A 164 13.39 -0.48 12.91
C ILE A 164 13.82 0.98 12.80
N VAL A 165 13.44 1.67 11.72
CA VAL A 165 13.76 3.10 11.54
C VAL A 165 13.16 3.95 12.67
N ASN A 166 11.89 3.72 13.04
CA ASN A 166 11.25 4.46 14.14
C ASN A 166 11.93 4.16 15.49
N ALA A 167 12.30 2.90 15.74
CA ALA A 167 13.06 2.55 16.95
C ALA A 167 14.41 3.27 16.99
N LEU A 168 15.18 3.27 15.91
CA LEU A 168 16.46 3.98 15.82
C LEU A 168 16.30 5.51 15.99
N LEU A 169 15.29 6.11 15.36
CA LEU A 169 14.98 7.54 15.50
C LEU A 169 14.62 7.89 16.94
N SER A 170 13.87 7.05 17.63
CA SER A 170 13.49 7.28 19.03
C SER A 170 14.70 7.36 19.96
N PHE A 171 15.71 6.49 19.76
CA PHE A 171 16.95 6.52 20.55
C PHE A 171 17.79 7.75 20.23
N ARG A 172 17.84 8.17 18.96
CA ARG A 172 18.49 9.43 18.58
C ARG A 172 17.82 10.63 19.25
N LEU A 173 16.49 10.69 19.25
CA LEU A 173 15.73 11.76 19.89
C LEU A 173 15.92 11.78 21.41
N LYS A 174 15.90 10.61 22.06
CA LYS A 174 16.19 10.47 23.50
C LYS A 174 17.59 10.99 23.86
N ASN A 175 18.58 10.74 23.01
CA ASN A 175 19.95 11.21 23.24
C ASN A 175 20.09 12.73 23.05
N ILE A 176 19.31 13.34 22.14
CA ILE A 176 19.31 14.80 21.96
C ILE A 176 18.57 15.49 23.11
N ASP A 177 17.44 14.93 23.56
CA ASP A 177 16.69 15.46 24.71
C ASP A 177 17.56 15.53 25.98
N LYS A 178 18.40 14.51 26.21
CA LYS A 178 19.40 14.49 27.29
C LYS A 178 20.56 15.48 27.15
N LYS A 179 20.81 16.02 25.95
CA LYS A 179 21.89 17.00 25.71
C LYS A 179 21.40 18.45 25.79
N VAL A 180 20.09 18.65 25.59
CA VAL A 180 19.45 19.97 25.55
C VAL A 180 18.90 20.37 26.93
N ASN A 181 18.55 19.39 27.76
CA ASN A 181 18.24 19.57 29.19
C ASN A 181 19.46 19.23 30.05
#